data_AF-A0A5K0ZX03-F1
#
_entry.id   AF-A0A5K0ZX03-F1
#
_cell.length_a   1.000
_cell.length_b   1.000
_cell.length_c   1.000
_cell.angle_alpha   90.00
_cell.angle_beta   90.00
_cell.angle_gamma   90.00
#
_symmetry.space_group_name_H-M   'P 1'
#
loop_
_entity.id
_entity.type
_entity.pdbx_description
1 polymer ?
#
loop_
_entity_poly.entity_id
_entity_poly.type
_entity_poly.pdbx_seq_one_letter_code
_entity_poly.pdbx_strand_id
1 'polypeptide(L)' 'ALGQLRSIKSLNLSFNQLEGEIPSDGIFANLTANSFVGNHGLCGAS' A
#
# COMPACT_ATOMS: atom_id res chain seq x y z
N ALA A 1 13.21 -1.50 -3.99
CA ALA A 1 12.03 -1.07 -3.19
C ALA A 1 10.76 -1.35 -4.00
N LEU A 2 9.68 -1.80 -3.35
CA LEU A 2 8.44 -2.20 -4.02
C LEU A 2 7.82 -1.05 -4.85
N GLY A 3 7.92 0.18 -4.36
CA GLY A 3 7.37 1.40 -5.01
C GLY A 3 7.93 1.69 -6.41
N GLN A 4 9.10 1.16 -6.77
CA GLN A 4 9.77 1.42 -8.05
C GLN A 4 9.45 0.38 -9.14
N LEU A 5 8.65 -0.63 -8.84
CA LEU A 5 8.30 -1.68 -9.79
C LEU A 5 7.24 -1.19 -10.79
N ARG A 6 7.65 -1.00 -12.04
CA ARG A 6 6.79 -0.47 -13.12
C ARG A 6 5.87 -1.51 -13.77
N SER A 7 6.17 -2.80 -13.59
CA SER A 7 5.44 -3.89 -14.27
C SER A 7 4.34 -4.53 -13.41
N ILE A 8 4.17 -4.11 -12.15
CA ILE A 8 3.09 -4.62 -11.31
C ILE A 8 1.78 -3.99 -11.79
N LYS A 9 0.83 -4.86 -12.15
CA LYS A 9 -0.52 -4.46 -12.60
C LYS A 9 -1.54 -4.43 -11.46
N SER A 10 -1.31 -5.21 -10.41
CA SER A 10 -2.18 -5.32 -9.25
C SER A 10 -1.36 -5.70 -8.03
N LEU A 11 -1.65 -5.05 -6.91
CA LEU A 11 -1.02 -5.30 -5.61
C LEU A 11 -2.09 -5.21 -4.53
N ASN A 12 -2.20 -6.27 -3.74
CA ASN A 12 -3.10 -6.35 -2.60
C ASN A 12 -2.27 -6.66 -1.36
N LEU A 13 -2.31 -5.75 -0.39
CA LEU A 13 -1.59 -5.84 0.89
C LEU A 13 -2.57 -6.02 2.06
N SER A 14 -3.85 -6.25 1.79
CA SER A 14 -4.89 -6.37 2.82
C SER A 14 -4.64 -7.52 3.78
N PHE A 15 -5.16 -7.39 5.01
CA PHE A 15 -5.18 -8.40 6.06
C PHE A 15 -3.80 -8.96 6.44
N ASN A 16 -2.82 -8.08 6.55
CA ASN A 16 -1.50 -8.39 7.09
C ASN A 16 -1.28 -7.66 8.43
N GLN A 17 -0.06 -7.75 8.96
CA GLN A 17 0.39 -7.02 10.15
C GLN A 17 1.37 -5.91 9.76
N LEU A 18 1.07 -5.16 8.69
CA LEU A 18 1.91 -4.04 8.24
C LEU A 18 1.67 -2.82 9.14
N GLU A 19 2.73 -2.04 9.33
CA GLU A 19 2.75 -0.86 10.21
C GLU A 19 3.51 0.31 9.56
N GLY A 20 3.20 1.53 9.97
CA GLY A 20 3.86 2.76 9.51
C GLY A 20 3.07 3.53 8.44
N GLU A 21 3.71 4.55 7.88
CA GLU A 21 3.11 5.43 6.87
C GLU A 21 3.08 4.75 5.50
N ILE A 22 1.93 4.84 4.82
CA ILE A 22 1.79 4.39 3.43
C ILE A 22 2.55 5.39 2.53
N PRO A 23 3.52 4.93 1.72
CA PRO A 23 4.20 5.81 0.79
C PRO A 23 3.22 6.45 -0.20
N SER A 24 3.37 7.76 -0.40
CA SER A 24 2.54 8.55 -1.33
C SER A 24 3.10 8.59 -2.76
N ASP A 25 4.18 7.86 -3.04
CA ASP A 25 4.87 7.81 -4.31
C ASP A 25 4.82 6.43 -4.99
N GLY A 26 5.30 6.39 -6.24
CA GLY A 26 5.44 5.16 -7.00
C GLY A 26 4.12 4.41 -7.21
N ILE A 27 4.14 3.08 -7.09
CA ILE A 27 2.94 2.26 -7.27
C ILE A 27 1.89 2.46 -6.16
N PHE A 28 2.31 2.87 -4.96
CA PHE A 28 1.41 2.99 -3.81
C PHE A 28 0.42 4.15 -3.99
N ALA A 29 0.83 5.20 -4.70
CA ALA A 29 -0.04 6.31 -5.09
C ALA A 29 -1.24 5.89 -5.96
N ASN A 30 -1.14 4.75 -6.64
CA ASN A 30 -2.20 4.22 -7.52
C ASN A 30 -3.06 3.14 -6.84
N LEU A 31 -2.77 2.78 -5.59
CA LEU A 31 -3.53 1.78 -4.85
C LEU A 31 -4.73 2.42 -4.16
N THR A 32 -5.79 1.65 -4.02
CA THR A 32 -6.99 2.09 -3.28
C THR A 32 -6.87 1.73 -1.81
N ALA A 33 -7.67 2.36 -0.94
CA ALA A 33 -7.73 2.01 0.48
C ALA A 33 -7.99 0.50 0.73
N ASN A 34 -8.75 -0.16 -0.16
CA ASN A 34 -9.00 -1.60 -0.10
C ASN A 34 -7.74 -2.45 -0.26
N SER A 35 -6.70 -1.95 -0.94
CA SER A 35 -5.41 -2.64 -1.02
C SER A 35 -4.69 -2.69 0.33
N PHE A 36 -5.11 -1.91 1.33
CA PHE A 36 -4.45 -1.79 2.64
C PHE A 36 -5.34 -2.20 3.82
N VAL A 37 -6.62 -2.52 3.58
CA VAL A 37 -7.59 -2.84 4.64
C VAL A 37 -7.10 -3.98 5.54
N GLY A 38 -7.41 -3.91 6.83
CA GLY A 38 -7.04 -4.96 7.79
C GLY A 38 -5.62 -4.88 8.35
N ASN A 39 -4.84 -3.86 8.00
CA ASN A 39 -3.54 -3.56 8.62
C ASN A 39 -3.71 -2.43 9.65
N HIS A 40 -3.85 -2.75 10.93
CA HIS A 40 -4.20 -1.78 11.97
C HIS A 40 -3.10 -0.74 12.25
N GLY A 41 -1.83 -1.08 12.01
CA GLY A 41 -0.70 -0.19 12.26
C GLY A 41 -0.38 0.78 11.11
N LEU A 42 -1.12 0.74 10.01
CA LEU A 42 -0.90 1.65 8.88
C LEU A 42 -1.54 3.02 9.10
N CYS A 43 -0.86 4.07 8.68
CA CYS A 43 -1.36 5.45 8.67
C CYS A 43 -1.10 6.13 7.31
N GLY A 44 -1.70 7.30 7.08
CA GLY A 44 -1.50 8.07 5.84
C GLY A 44 -2.33 7.61 4.63
N ALA A 45 -3.25 6.64 4.80
CA ALA A 45 -4.31 6.38 3.84
C ALA A 45 -5.31 7.56 3.87
N SER A 46 -5.07 8.56 3.02
CA SER A 46 -5.99 9.67 2.75
C SER A 46 -7.00 9.30 1.65
#